data_AF-A0A959HYY7-F1
#
_entry.id   AF-A0A959HYY7-F1
#
_cell.length_a   1.000
_cell.length_b   1.000
_cell.length_c   1.000
_cell.angle_alpha   90.00
_cell.angle_beta   90.00
_cell.angle_gamma   90.00
#
_symmetry.space_group_name_H-M   'P 1'
#
loop_
_entity.id
_entity.type
_entity.pdbx_description
1 polymer ?
#
loop_
_entity_poly.entity_id
_entity_poly.type
_entity_poly.pdbx_seq_one_letter_code
_entity_poly.pdbx_strand_id
1 'polypeptide(L)'
;MKKVYLLLPVLLFLTLSLSGQRLERFSDDYAEFMRQLEEYMTASKRQALEDAYKEFAQVFSSGMFSEEETRQILKTGNAMLAQRMLASPYFENYLNALSLIKKSSDPERHFREWHEVLDQILANIQNRHLKPFDEFVEFSRLFFERQALRYSDSGGTSWYALADDYQFRYEENEGAVYFEKLDLMANRRTDSIFIYNTSGYFLPNERMWKGQGGRVTWERHGLGPEVYAELGAYEFEAIKSLYEAKDVQMHYPVFFGEGRLIKGSFSDKLVASNDATEGSFPRFESENRVLEINNIGEGIHFVGGFRLNGKTVYGFGNQDRPATILIEDKDTKASFFGASELFTIRREDLIAGQGVEGVLHFG
;
A
#
# COMPACT_ATOMS: atom_id res chain seq x y z
N MET A 1 -2.63 81.02 -53.16
CA MET A 1 -1.91 79.73 -53.12
C MET A 1 -1.61 79.37 -51.67
N LYS A 2 -2.31 78.40 -51.08
CA LYS A 2 -1.97 77.84 -49.75
C LYS A 2 -1.58 76.38 -49.96
N LYS A 3 -0.32 76.05 -49.68
CA LYS A 3 0.20 74.67 -49.74
C LYS A 3 -0.15 73.97 -48.42
N VAL A 4 -0.94 72.92 -48.50
CA VAL A 4 -1.20 71.98 -47.40
C VAL A 4 -0.10 70.92 -47.45
N TYR A 5 0.68 70.79 -46.38
CA TYR A 5 1.62 69.68 -46.23
C TYR A 5 0.95 68.59 -45.40
N LEU A 6 0.77 67.42 -46.00
CA LEU A 6 0.26 66.21 -45.37
C LEU A 6 1.41 65.56 -44.58
N LEU A 7 1.36 65.59 -43.25
CA LEU A 7 2.29 64.87 -42.37
C LEU A 7 1.76 63.44 -42.18
N LEU A 8 2.48 62.47 -42.73
CA LEU A 8 2.25 61.03 -42.53
C LEU A 8 2.96 60.60 -41.23
N PRO A 9 2.27 60.02 -40.22
CA PRO A 9 2.97 59.46 -39.07
C PRO A 9 3.58 58.11 -39.46
N VAL A 10 4.90 58.03 -39.43
CA VAL A 10 5.66 56.77 -39.50
C VAL A 10 5.42 56.02 -38.20
N LEU A 11 4.66 54.92 -38.26
CA LEU A 11 4.46 54.03 -37.13
C LEU A 11 5.73 53.17 -36.95
N LEU A 12 6.58 53.56 -36.00
CA LEU A 12 7.74 52.77 -35.59
C LEU A 12 7.23 51.58 -34.78
N PHE A 13 7.09 50.41 -35.40
CA PHE A 13 6.87 49.16 -34.68
C PHE A 13 8.16 48.80 -33.92
N LEU A 14 8.22 49.19 -32.63
CA LEU A 14 9.13 48.57 -31.68
C LEU A 14 8.67 47.12 -31.48
N THR A 15 9.35 46.18 -32.13
CA THR A 15 9.28 44.78 -31.70
C THR A 15 10.01 44.67 -30.37
N LEU A 16 9.27 44.81 -29.28
CA LEU A 16 9.73 44.38 -27.96
C LEU A 16 9.93 42.87 -28.02
N SER A 17 11.18 42.44 -28.20
CA SER A 17 11.58 41.06 -27.98
C SER A 17 11.44 40.77 -26.49
N LEU A 18 10.25 40.35 -26.06
CA LEU A 18 10.06 39.65 -24.79
C LEU A 18 10.89 38.36 -24.86
N SER A 19 12.16 38.44 -24.45
CA SER A 19 13.02 37.29 -24.28
C SER A 19 12.69 36.62 -22.96
N GLY A 20 11.54 35.96 -22.88
CA GLY A 20 11.37 34.87 -21.93
C GLY A 20 12.12 33.67 -22.47
N GLN A 21 13.45 33.68 -22.40
CA GLN A 21 14.22 32.49 -22.76
C GLN A 21 13.87 31.39 -21.75
N ARG A 22 13.47 30.23 -22.27
CA ARG A 22 13.21 29.04 -21.46
C ARG A 22 14.50 28.70 -20.71
N LEU A 23 14.42 28.52 -19.39
CA LEU A 23 15.54 28.02 -18.61
C LEU A 23 15.88 26.60 -19.09
N GLU A 24 17.03 26.45 -19.76
CA GLU A 24 17.46 25.16 -20.32
C GLU A 24 18.37 24.38 -19.38
N ARG A 25 19.06 25.09 -18.47
CA ARG A 25 19.99 24.54 -17.50
C ARG A 25 20.13 25.51 -16.33
N PHE A 26 20.20 24.98 -15.12
CA PHE A 26 20.63 25.69 -13.93
C PHE A 26 22.14 25.96 -13.94
N SER A 27 22.54 27.09 -13.35
CA SER A 27 23.94 27.42 -13.10
C SER A 27 24.60 26.42 -12.13
N ASP A 28 25.88 26.14 -12.32
CA ASP A 28 26.68 25.38 -11.36
C ASP A 28 27.11 26.28 -10.16
N ASP A 29 26.93 27.61 -10.25
CA ASP A 29 27.08 28.54 -9.12
C ASP A 29 25.84 28.45 -8.20
N TYR A 30 26.07 28.22 -6.91
CA TYR A 30 24.99 27.93 -5.96
C TYR A 30 24.04 29.10 -5.70
N ALA A 31 24.55 30.33 -5.65
CA ALA A 31 23.69 31.49 -5.42
C ALA A 31 22.80 31.73 -6.65
N GLU A 32 23.37 31.62 -7.84
CA GLU A 32 22.64 31.74 -9.08
C GLU A 32 21.66 30.58 -9.31
N PHE A 33 22.01 29.35 -8.92
CA PHE A 33 21.09 28.20 -8.94
C PHE A 33 19.84 28.46 -8.12
N MET A 34 19.99 28.88 -6.86
CA MET A 34 18.84 29.15 -5.99
C MET A 34 17.95 30.25 -6.54
N ARG A 35 18.55 31.33 -7.07
CA ARG A 35 17.81 32.42 -7.73
C ARG A 35 17.02 31.93 -8.95
N GLN A 36 17.65 31.13 -9.82
CA GLN A 36 17.00 30.56 -11.00
C GLN A 36 15.88 29.59 -10.64
N LEU A 37 16.09 28.77 -9.60
CA LEU A 37 15.07 27.85 -9.10
C LEU A 37 13.87 28.60 -8.52
N GLU A 38 14.10 29.69 -7.78
CA GLU A 38 13.05 30.57 -7.28
C GLU A 38 12.21 31.14 -8.41
N GLU A 39 12.85 31.76 -9.40
CA GLU A 39 12.16 32.33 -10.55
C GLU A 39 11.35 31.28 -11.30
N TYR A 40 11.94 30.08 -11.48
CA TYR A 40 11.29 28.97 -12.16
C TYR A 40 10.06 28.46 -11.41
N MET A 41 10.15 28.28 -10.09
CA MET A 41 9.05 27.78 -9.25
C MET A 41 7.94 28.83 -9.05
N THR A 42 8.29 30.11 -8.96
CA THR A 42 7.37 31.20 -8.64
C THR A 42 6.72 31.84 -9.89
N ALA A 43 7.19 31.52 -11.09
CA ALA A 43 6.72 32.11 -12.36
C ALA A 43 5.19 32.07 -12.54
N SER A 44 4.52 31.01 -12.08
CA SER A 44 3.07 30.87 -12.22
C SER A 44 2.25 31.48 -11.06
N LYS A 45 2.90 31.98 -10.00
CA LYS A 45 2.25 32.52 -8.77
C LYS A 45 1.29 31.53 -8.09
N ARG A 46 1.59 30.23 -8.20
CA ARG A 46 0.81 29.18 -7.52
C ARG A 46 1.39 28.98 -6.13
N GLN A 47 0.58 29.18 -5.10
CA GLN A 47 1.02 29.12 -3.70
C GLN A 47 1.78 27.81 -3.37
N ALA A 48 1.29 26.66 -3.83
CA ALA A 48 1.94 25.37 -3.59
C ALA A 48 3.39 25.30 -4.12
N LEU A 49 3.71 25.97 -5.24
CA LEU A 49 5.06 26.01 -5.79
C LEU A 49 5.96 26.97 -5.03
N GLU A 50 5.40 28.10 -4.57
CA GLU A 50 6.13 29.03 -3.70
C GLU A 50 6.47 28.39 -2.36
N ASP A 51 5.53 27.63 -1.79
CA ASP A 51 5.71 26.92 -0.52
C ASP A 51 6.75 25.80 -0.67
N ALA A 52 6.65 24.98 -1.72
CA ALA A 52 7.64 23.94 -2.01
C ALA A 52 9.06 24.51 -2.18
N TYR A 53 9.21 25.65 -2.87
CA TYR A 53 10.51 26.32 -2.97
C TYR A 53 10.98 26.86 -1.62
N LYS A 54 10.14 27.54 -0.84
CA LYS A 54 10.52 28.12 0.45
C LYS A 54 10.97 27.04 1.44
N GLU A 55 10.25 25.93 1.54
CA GLU A 55 10.62 24.80 2.39
C GLU A 55 11.98 24.23 1.97
N PHE A 56 12.17 23.97 0.67
CA PHE A 56 13.45 23.51 0.15
C PHE A 56 14.59 24.51 0.41
N ALA A 57 14.39 25.79 0.12
CA ALA A 57 15.39 26.83 0.29
C ALA A 57 15.82 26.97 1.76
N GLN A 58 14.90 26.80 2.70
CA GLN A 58 15.20 26.79 4.13
C GLN A 58 16.08 25.60 4.52
N VAL A 59 15.75 24.40 4.05
CA VAL A 59 16.54 23.17 4.29
C VAL A 59 17.90 23.28 3.62
N PHE A 60 17.95 23.81 2.40
CA PHE A 60 19.18 23.94 1.62
C PHE A 60 20.15 24.96 2.24
N SER A 61 19.65 26.12 2.63
CA SER A 61 20.46 27.20 3.21
C SER A 61 20.96 26.90 4.63
N SER A 62 20.40 25.90 5.31
CA SER A 62 20.87 25.49 6.64
C SER A 62 22.16 24.64 6.60
N GLY A 63 22.60 24.23 5.40
CA GLY A 63 23.77 23.37 5.23
C GLY A 63 23.50 21.88 5.47
N MET A 64 22.23 21.45 5.47
CA MET A 64 21.86 20.03 5.61
C MET A 64 22.23 19.15 4.41
N PHE A 65 22.49 19.76 3.25
CA PHE A 65 23.00 19.05 2.08
C PHE A 65 24.52 19.21 1.97
N SER A 66 25.22 18.10 1.80
CA SER A 66 26.65 18.12 1.48
C SER A 66 26.91 18.67 0.07
N GLU A 67 28.18 18.95 -0.23
CA GLU A 67 28.59 19.38 -1.58
C GLU A 67 28.27 18.32 -2.64
N GLU A 68 28.42 17.04 -2.30
CA GLU A 68 28.09 15.92 -3.19
C GLU A 68 26.59 15.84 -3.45
N GLU A 69 25.78 15.95 -2.41
CA GLU A 69 24.32 15.97 -2.55
C GLU A 69 23.85 17.19 -3.33
N THR A 70 24.46 18.35 -3.11
CA THR A 70 24.17 19.57 -3.88
C THR A 70 24.45 19.38 -5.38
N ARG A 71 25.59 18.77 -5.71
CA ARG A 71 25.91 18.40 -7.10
C ARG A 71 24.89 17.42 -7.69
N GLN A 72 24.44 16.45 -6.90
CA GLN A 72 23.42 15.49 -7.34
C GLN A 72 22.06 16.17 -7.57
N ILE A 73 21.66 17.13 -6.71
CA ILE A 73 20.44 17.93 -6.90
C ILE A 73 20.51 18.73 -8.19
N LEU A 74 21.63 19.41 -8.44
CA LEU A 74 21.88 20.16 -9.69
C LEU A 74 21.83 19.26 -10.92
N LYS A 75 22.48 18.09 -10.86
CA LYS A 75 22.47 17.09 -11.94
C LYS A 75 21.04 16.63 -12.26
N THR A 76 20.28 16.26 -11.23
CA THR A 76 18.89 15.81 -11.36
C THR A 76 18.00 16.92 -11.94
N GLY A 77 18.07 18.13 -11.38
CA GLY A 77 17.29 19.29 -11.85
C GLY A 77 17.58 19.62 -13.32
N ASN A 78 18.84 19.55 -13.75
CA ASN A 78 19.23 19.75 -15.14
C ASN A 78 18.73 18.63 -16.07
N ALA A 79 18.74 17.37 -15.62
CA ALA A 79 18.16 16.27 -16.37
C ALA A 79 16.63 16.43 -16.54
N MET A 80 15.93 16.90 -15.50
CA MET A 80 14.50 17.23 -15.56
C MET A 80 14.21 18.37 -16.56
N LEU A 81 15.00 19.45 -16.55
CA LEU A 81 14.89 20.55 -17.53
C LEU A 81 15.13 20.06 -18.97
N ALA A 82 16.10 19.17 -19.19
CA ALA A 82 16.38 18.59 -20.50
C ALA A 82 15.18 17.79 -21.04
N GLN A 83 14.44 17.11 -20.16
CA GLN A 83 13.18 16.43 -20.49
C GLN A 83 11.99 17.40 -20.67
N ARG A 84 12.20 18.69 -20.40
CA ARG A 84 11.17 19.75 -20.37
C ARG A 84 10.09 19.46 -19.33
N MET A 85 10.46 18.90 -18.19
CA MET A 85 9.57 18.79 -17.04
C MET A 85 9.21 20.19 -16.55
N LEU A 86 7.95 20.37 -16.12
CA LEU A 86 7.39 21.63 -15.64
C LEU A 86 7.58 21.78 -14.13
N ALA A 87 7.45 23.00 -13.60
CA ALA A 87 7.50 23.27 -12.16
C ALA A 87 6.50 22.40 -11.36
N SER A 88 5.27 22.25 -11.86
CA SER A 88 4.24 21.35 -11.30
C SER A 88 3.89 20.27 -12.33
N PRO A 89 3.72 19.00 -11.94
CA PRO A 89 3.95 18.45 -10.60
C PRO A 89 5.42 18.07 -10.31
N TYR A 90 6.30 18.08 -11.33
CA TYR A 90 7.61 17.43 -11.27
C TYR A 90 8.58 18.05 -10.25
N PHE A 91 8.95 19.32 -10.42
CA PHE A 91 9.86 19.99 -9.49
C PHE A 91 9.21 20.16 -8.12
N GLU A 92 7.91 20.43 -8.07
CA GLU A 92 7.11 20.49 -6.84
C GLU A 92 7.30 19.23 -5.98
N ASN A 93 7.03 18.05 -6.54
CA ASN A 93 7.18 16.80 -5.81
C ASN A 93 8.65 16.52 -5.46
N TYR A 94 9.59 16.86 -6.34
CA TYR A 94 11.02 16.64 -6.11
C TYR A 94 11.57 17.49 -4.96
N LEU A 95 11.26 18.79 -4.92
CA LEU A 95 11.70 19.71 -3.85
C LEU A 95 11.07 19.34 -2.50
N ASN A 96 9.79 18.94 -2.50
CA ASN A 96 9.12 18.44 -1.30
C ASN A 96 9.78 17.16 -0.79
N ALA A 97 10.07 16.19 -1.67
CA ALA A 97 10.76 14.96 -1.29
C ALA A 97 12.16 15.22 -0.73
N LEU A 98 12.94 16.12 -1.35
CA LEU A 98 14.26 16.56 -0.85
C LEU A 98 14.20 17.16 0.56
N SER A 99 13.17 17.95 0.84
CA SER A 99 12.99 18.59 2.15
C SER A 99 12.60 17.57 3.24
N LEU A 100 11.91 16.49 2.85
CA LEU A 100 11.43 15.45 3.76
C LEU A 100 12.47 14.35 4.02
N ILE A 101 13.26 13.96 3.02
CA ILE A 101 14.21 12.85 3.14
C ILE A 101 15.29 13.10 4.20
N LYS A 102 15.63 14.38 4.44
CA LYS A 102 16.55 14.82 5.49
C LYS A 102 16.03 14.62 6.92
N LYS A 103 14.74 14.29 7.07
CA LYS A 103 14.12 13.96 8.37
C LYS A 103 14.13 12.45 8.65
N SER A 104 14.64 11.63 7.73
CA SER A 104 14.72 10.17 7.91
C SER A 104 15.82 9.75 8.89
N SER A 105 15.79 8.48 9.30
CA SER A 105 16.73 7.86 10.24
C SER A 105 18.17 7.79 9.71
N ASP A 106 18.34 7.63 8.40
CA ASP A 106 19.63 7.56 7.69
C ASP A 106 19.58 8.40 6.41
N PRO A 107 19.62 9.74 6.54
CA PRO A 107 19.33 10.64 5.44
C PRO A 107 20.36 10.57 4.30
N GLU A 108 21.62 10.32 4.59
CA GLU A 108 22.68 10.20 3.57
C GLU A 108 22.50 8.95 2.71
N ARG A 109 22.22 7.78 3.33
CA ARG A 109 21.95 6.55 2.57
C ARG A 109 20.67 6.68 1.76
N HIS A 110 19.58 7.10 2.39
CA HIS A 110 18.30 7.23 1.68
C HIS A 110 18.38 8.23 0.53
N PHE A 111 19.09 9.36 0.71
CA PHE A 111 19.34 10.31 -0.37
C PHE A 111 20.06 9.68 -1.56
N ARG A 112 21.14 8.94 -1.28
CA ARG A 112 21.94 8.28 -2.33
C ARG A 112 21.11 7.24 -3.08
N GLU A 113 20.51 6.29 -2.37
CA GLU A 113 19.72 5.21 -2.98
C GLU A 113 18.52 5.76 -3.76
N TRP A 114 17.82 6.77 -3.22
CA TRP A 114 16.71 7.42 -3.91
C TRP A 114 17.16 8.09 -5.21
N HIS A 115 18.28 8.83 -5.21
CA HIS A 115 18.81 9.45 -6.42
C HIS A 115 19.37 8.45 -7.43
N GLU A 116 19.94 7.33 -6.99
CA GLU A 116 20.33 6.24 -7.87
C GLU A 116 19.12 5.73 -8.68
N VAL A 117 17.96 5.56 -8.04
CA VAL A 117 16.72 5.21 -8.73
C VAL A 117 16.26 6.31 -9.68
N LEU A 118 16.27 7.58 -9.26
CA LEU A 118 15.89 8.70 -10.13
C LEU A 118 16.78 8.81 -11.38
N ASP A 119 18.09 8.64 -11.21
CA ASP A 119 19.06 8.67 -12.31
C ASP A 119 18.76 7.57 -13.34
N GLN A 120 18.44 6.35 -12.88
CA GLN A 120 18.08 5.24 -13.77
C GLN A 120 16.75 5.50 -14.49
N ILE A 121 15.72 5.98 -13.78
CA ILE A 121 14.43 6.33 -14.40
C ILE A 121 14.64 7.40 -15.47
N LEU A 122 15.37 8.47 -15.17
CA LEU A 122 15.64 9.57 -16.10
C LEU A 122 16.44 9.11 -17.33
N ALA A 123 17.45 8.25 -17.14
CA ALA A 123 18.25 7.71 -18.23
C ALA A 123 17.44 6.81 -19.18
N ASN A 124 16.41 6.14 -18.65
CA ASN A 124 15.55 5.22 -19.42
C ASN A 124 14.29 5.88 -20.00
N ILE A 125 14.12 7.20 -19.90
CA ILE A 125 13.00 7.90 -20.54
C ILE A 125 13.09 7.76 -22.07
N GLN A 126 12.09 7.09 -22.64
CA GLN A 126 11.90 7.00 -24.09
C GLN A 126 10.62 7.74 -24.48
N ASN A 127 10.62 8.36 -25.67
CA ASN A 127 9.44 9.02 -26.26
C ASN A 127 8.75 10.04 -25.34
N ARG A 128 9.51 10.71 -24.44
CA ARG A 128 8.98 11.62 -23.42
C ARG A 128 7.93 10.97 -22.51
N HIS A 129 8.04 9.67 -22.24
CA HIS A 129 7.18 9.00 -21.28
C HIS A 129 7.62 9.36 -19.85
N LEU A 130 7.11 10.47 -19.33
CA LEU A 130 7.50 11.04 -18.02
C LEU A 130 6.72 10.46 -16.84
N LYS A 131 5.67 9.67 -17.11
CA LYS A 131 4.78 9.12 -16.09
C LYS A 131 5.52 8.30 -15.03
N PRO A 132 6.51 7.45 -15.37
CA PRO A 132 7.21 6.66 -14.36
C PRO A 132 7.95 7.53 -13.34
N PHE A 133 8.61 8.59 -13.82
CA PHE A 133 9.28 9.57 -12.96
C PHE A 133 8.29 10.32 -12.08
N ASP A 134 7.18 10.81 -12.66
CA ASP A 134 6.15 11.55 -11.92
C ASP A 134 5.58 10.72 -10.76
N GLU A 135 5.13 9.50 -11.06
CA GLU A 135 4.56 8.58 -10.06
C GLU A 135 5.58 8.20 -8.98
N PHE A 136 6.86 8.00 -9.35
CA PHE A 136 7.90 7.64 -8.38
C PHE A 136 8.21 8.80 -7.43
N VAL A 137 8.33 10.04 -7.92
CA VAL A 137 8.59 11.22 -7.07
C VAL A 137 7.36 11.60 -6.25
N GLU A 138 6.14 11.46 -6.78
CA GLU A 138 4.90 11.63 -6.01
C GLU A 138 4.83 10.63 -4.85
N PHE A 139 5.07 9.35 -5.14
CA PHE A 139 5.19 8.30 -4.13
C PHE A 139 6.26 8.65 -3.08
N SER A 140 7.46 9.05 -3.51
CA SER A 140 8.57 9.36 -2.62
C SER A 140 8.20 10.47 -1.63
N ARG A 141 7.54 11.54 -2.10
CA ARG A 141 7.04 12.62 -1.24
C ARG A 141 6.09 12.08 -0.17
N LEU A 142 5.09 11.29 -0.56
CA LEU A 142 4.10 10.72 0.35
C LEU A 142 4.72 9.71 1.33
N PHE A 143 5.69 8.93 0.86
CA PHE A 143 6.40 7.97 1.66
C PHE A 143 7.27 8.65 2.71
N PHE A 144 8.03 9.69 2.36
CA PHE A 144 8.84 10.42 3.34
C PHE A 144 8.00 11.23 4.34
N GLU A 145 6.84 11.75 3.92
CA GLU A 145 5.96 12.51 4.81
C GLU A 145 5.20 11.61 5.79
N ARG A 146 4.70 10.46 5.32
CA ARG A 146 3.65 9.69 6.00
C ARG A 146 3.95 8.21 6.14
N GLN A 147 5.10 7.74 5.64
CA GLN A 147 5.38 6.32 5.43
C GLN A 147 4.32 5.63 4.55
N ALA A 148 3.66 6.40 3.68
CA ALA A 148 2.57 5.89 2.86
C ALA A 148 3.09 5.24 1.56
N LEU A 149 2.77 3.95 1.36
CA LEU A 149 2.91 3.30 0.05
C LEU A 149 1.85 3.83 -0.93
N ARG A 150 0.67 4.14 -0.40
CA ARG A 150 -0.39 4.85 -1.10
C ARG A 150 -1.18 5.69 -0.10
N TYR A 151 -1.51 6.92 -0.47
CA TYR A 151 -2.37 7.79 0.31
C TYR A 151 -3.60 8.25 -0.48
N SER A 152 -4.74 8.45 0.19
CA SER A 152 -5.99 8.89 -0.42
C SER A 152 -6.60 10.08 0.30
N ASP A 153 -6.53 11.28 -0.31
CA ASP A 153 -7.19 12.47 0.23
C ASP A 153 -8.73 12.38 0.22
N SER A 154 -9.30 11.59 -0.70
CA SER A 154 -10.74 11.44 -0.90
C SER A 154 -11.38 10.34 -0.01
N GLY A 155 -10.69 9.87 1.03
CA GLY A 155 -11.18 8.79 1.90
C GLY A 155 -11.23 7.40 1.25
N GLY A 156 -10.39 7.18 0.23
CA GLY A 156 -10.09 5.85 -0.29
C GLY A 156 -9.11 5.08 0.61
N THR A 157 -8.67 3.90 0.17
CA THR A 157 -7.72 3.06 0.91
C THR A 157 -6.34 3.71 0.99
N SER A 158 -5.77 3.86 2.18
CA SER A 158 -4.35 4.20 2.31
C SER A 158 -3.59 3.02 2.90
N TRP A 159 -2.35 2.83 2.47
CA TRP A 159 -1.42 1.82 2.97
C TRP A 159 -0.16 2.50 3.47
N TYR A 160 0.27 2.10 4.66
CA TYR A 160 1.42 2.63 5.36
C TYR A 160 2.40 1.50 5.67
N ALA A 161 3.68 1.76 5.43
CA ALA A 161 4.80 0.87 5.74
C ALA A 161 5.51 1.38 6.98
N LEU A 162 5.12 0.85 8.14
CA LEU A 162 5.62 1.27 9.44
C LEU A 162 6.99 0.59 9.69
N ALA A 163 8.05 1.25 9.23
CA ALA A 163 9.43 0.82 9.39
C ALA A 163 10.38 2.02 9.49
N ASP A 164 11.44 1.82 10.26
CA ASP A 164 12.54 2.79 10.40
C ASP A 164 13.64 2.58 9.35
N ASP A 165 13.73 1.38 8.78
CA ASP A 165 14.72 0.98 7.78
C ASP A 165 14.06 0.47 6.50
N TYR A 166 14.58 0.93 5.36
CA TYR A 166 14.17 0.56 4.02
C TYR A 166 15.30 0.84 3.04
N GLN A 167 15.19 0.32 1.82
CA GLN A 167 16.17 0.56 0.76
C GLN A 167 15.50 0.87 -0.56
N PHE A 168 15.95 1.92 -1.24
CA PHE A 168 15.53 2.15 -2.63
C PHE A 168 16.44 1.36 -3.58
N ARG A 169 15.84 0.71 -4.57
CA ARG A 169 16.59 -0.02 -5.60
C ARG A 169 15.92 0.14 -6.96
N TYR A 170 16.71 0.01 -8.01
CA TYR A 170 16.23 -0.02 -9.39
C TYR A 170 16.59 -1.36 -10.01
N GLU A 171 15.60 -2.21 -10.23
CA GLU A 171 15.77 -3.59 -10.70
C GLU A 171 14.74 -3.85 -11.81
N GLU A 172 15.11 -4.60 -12.85
CA GLU A 172 14.20 -4.97 -13.96
C GLU A 172 13.50 -3.79 -14.67
N ASN A 173 14.13 -2.60 -14.66
CA ASN A 173 13.61 -1.32 -15.14
C ASN A 173 12.54 -0.65 -14.26
N GLU A 174 12.42 -1.07 -13.01
CA GLU A 174 11.46 -0.52 -12.04
C GLU A 174 12.17 -0.02 -10.79
N GLY A 175 11.77 1.16 -10.32
CA GLY A 175 12.16 1.68 -9.02
C GLY A 175 11.28 1.08 -7.93
N ALA A 176 11.86 0.60 -6.85
CA ALA A 176 11.15 -0.02 -5.75
C ALA A 176 11.71 0.42 -4.39
N VAL A 177 10.89 0.28 -3.35
CA VAL A 177 11.36 0.35 -1.96
C VAL A 177 11.25 -1.02 -1.32
N TYR A 178 12.34 -1.49 -0.71
CA TYR A 178 12.49 -2.80 -0.09
C TYR A 178 12.52 -2.70 1.43
N PHE A 179 11.91 -3.67 2.10
CA PHE A 179 11.83 -3.77 3.55
C PHE A 179 12.17 -5.18 4.00
N GLU A 180 13.22 -5.33 4.81
CA GLU A 180 13.55 -6.61 5.43
C GLU A 180 12.55 -6.97 6.53
N LYS A 181 12.01 -5.97 7.21
CA LYS A 181 10.99 -6.13 8.24
C LYS A 181 10.16 -4.85 8.40
N LEU A 182 8.85 -4.99 8.44
CA LEU A 182 7.91 -3.89 8.73
C LEU A 182 6.58 -4.40 9.27
N ASP A 183 5.80 -3.47 9.81
CA ASP A 183 4.35 -3.65 9.94
C ASP A 183 3.66 -2.88 8.81
N LEU A 184 2.68 -3.51 8.15
CA LEU A 184 1.81 -2.83 7.21
C LEU A 184 0.50 -2.47 7.90
N MET A 185 0.08 -1.22 7.72
CA MET A 185 -1.24 -0.76 8.13
C MET A 185 -2.00 -0.26 6.92
N ALA A 186 -3.20 -0.78 6.71
CA ALA A 186 -4.15 -0.18 5.78
C ALA A 186 -5.25 0.52 6.58
N ASN A 187 -5.77 1.63 6.08
CA ASN A 187 -6.97 2.24 6.63
C ASN A 187 -7.92 2.72 5.54
N ARG A 188 -9.20 2.77 5.89
CA ARG A 188 -10.23 3.47 5.12
C ARG A 188 -11.34 3.93 6.05
N ARG A 189 -11.51 5.25 6.15
CA ARG A 189 -12.45 5.87 7.09
C ARG A 189 -12.19 5.40 8.53
N THR A 190 -13.03 4.51 9.06
CA THR A 190 -12.96 4.01 10.43
C THR A 190 -12.37 2.61 10.55
N ASP A 191 -12.17 1.92 9.44
CA ASP A 191 -11.68 0.53 9.42
C ASP A 191 -10.16 0.48 9.16
N SER A 192 -9.51 -0.53 9.73
CA SER A 192 -8.08 -0.75 9.61
C SER A 192 -7.71 -2.23 9.48
N ILE A 193 -6.63 -2.47 8.75
CA ILE A 193 -5.98 -3.76 8.59
C ILE A 193 -4.56 -3.62 9.10
N PHE A 194 -4.07 -4.64 9.81
CA PHE A 194 -2.67 -4.75 10.19
C PHE A 194 -2.09 -6.09 9.72
N ILE A 195 -0.89 -6.04 9.14
CA ILE A 195 -0.05 -7.20 8.88
C ILE A 195 1.26 -6.96 9.62
N TYR A 196 1.47 -7.70 10.71
CA TYR A 196 2.61 -7.53 11.59
C TYR A 196 3.82 -8.32 11.13
N ASN A 197 5.03 -7.78 11.29
CA ASN A 197 6.31 -8.45 11.06
C ASN A 197 6.40 -9.13 9.68
N THR A 198 5.96 -8.44 8.64
CA THR A 198 6.12 -8.89 7.25
C THR A 198 7.43 -8.37 6.66
N SER A 199 7.74 -8.78 5.44
CA SER A 199 8.87 -8.32 4.64
C SER A 199 8.40 -8.20 3.18
N GLY A 200 9.10 -7.43 2.35
CA GLY A 200 8.71 -7.30 0.95
C GLY A 200 9.17 -6.01 0.29
N TYR A 201 8.54 -5.70 -0.84
CA TYR A 201 8.83 -4.48 -1.57
C TYR A 201 7.59 -3.90 -2.24
N PHE A 202 7.62 -2.59 -2.46
CA PHE A 202 6.58 -1.85 -3.14
C PHE A 202 7.10 -1.31 -4.47
N LEU A 203 6.30 -1.53 -5.52
CA LEU A 203 6.51 -1.01 -6.88
C LEU A 203 5.58 0.18 -7.08
N PRO A 204 6.05 1.44 -7.00
CA PRO A 204 5.19 2.62 -7.03
C PRO A 204 4.44 2.81 -8.35
N ASN A 205 5.09 2.49 -9.47
CA ASN A 205 4.51 2.62 -10.80
C ASN A 205 3.41 1.58 -11.07
N GLU A 206 3.58 0.36 -10.55
CA GLU A 206 2.55 -0.68 -10.59
C GLU A 206 1.50 -0.51 -9.47
N ARG A 207 1.83 0.27 -8.44
CA ARG A 207 1.09 0.39 -7.17
C ARG A 207 0.91 -0.97 -6.49
N MET A 208 1.91 -1.84 -6.62
CA MET A 208 1.87 -3.23 -6.18
C MET A 208 2.77 -3.42 -4.96
N TRP A 209 2.23 -4.04 -3.91
CA TRP A 209 3.01 -4.60 -2.81
C TRP A 209 3.25 -6.09 -3.08
N LYS A 210 4.50 -6.53 -2.92
CA LYS A 210 4.88 -7.95 -2.95
C LYS A 210 5.49 -8.31 -1.60
N GLY A 211 4.74 -9.08 -0.82
CA GLY A 211 5.04 -9.41 0.56
C GLY A 211 5.37 -10.87 0.79
N GLN A 212 6.13 -11.12 1.85
CA GLN A 212 6.50 -12.44 2.32
C GLN A 212 6.42 -12.46 3.85
N GLY A 213 5.74 -13.47 4.39
CA GLY A 213 5.63 -13.62 5.83
C GLY A 213 4.58 -12.69 6.43
N GLY A 214 4.69 -12.50 7.74
CA GLY A 214 3.81 -11.63 8.50
C GLY A 214 2.66 -12.37 9.18
N ARG A 215 2.04 -11.68 10.14
CA ARG A 215 0.98 -12.19 10.99
C ARG A 215 -0.23 -11.27 10.96
N VAL A 216 -1.41 -11.87 10.83
CA VAL A 216 -2.71 -11.20 10.90
C VAL A 216 -3.53 -11.77 12.04
N THR A 217 -4.31 -10.94 12.73
CA THR A 217 -5.10 -11.34 13.91
C THR A 217 -6.58 -11.01 13.74
N TRP A 218 -7.44 -11.67 14.53
CA TRP A 218 -8.87 -11.37 14.60
C TRP A 218 -9.24 -10.41 15.75
N GLU A 219 -8.25 -9.79 16.39
CA GLU A 219 -8.46 -8.94 17.58
C GLU A 219 -9.39 -7.77 17.31
N ARG A 220 -9.33 -7.16 16.12
CA ARG A 220 -10.25 -6.08 15.74
C ARG A 220 -11.73 -6.49 15.71
N HIS A 221 -12.02 -7.79 15.69
CA HIS A 221 -13.38 -8.35 15.78
C HIS A 221 -13.71 -8.96 17.15
N GLY A 222 -12.78 -8.91 18.09
CA GLY A 222 -12.95 -9.36 19.48
C GLY A 222 -12.61 -10.82 19.74
N LEU A 223 -11.85 -11.48 18.87
CA LEU A 223 -11.21 -12.77 19.22
C LEU A 223 -9.87 -12.50 19.92
N GLY A 224 -9.41 -13.47 20.71
CA GLY A 224 -8.14 -13.34 21.45
C GLY A 224 -6.91 -13.41 20.53
N PRO A 225 -5.73 -12.99 21.04
CA PRO A 225 -4.48 -12.93 20.28
C PRO A 225 -3.97 -14.32 19.85
N GLU A 226 -4.49 -15.39 20.45
CA GLU A 226 -4.25 -16.77 20.03
C GLU A 226 -4.88 -17.12 18.68
N VAL A 227 -5.81 -16.28 18.16
CA VAL A 227 -6.43 -16.47 16.86
C VAL A 227 -5.73 -15.60 15.81
N TYR A 228 -4.81 -16.22 15.08
CA TYR A 228 -4.00 -15.55 14.06
C TYR A 228 -3.74 -16.45 12.85
N ALA A 229 -3.31 -15.83 11.76
CA ALA A 229 -2.74 -16.55 10.63
C ALA A 229 -1.34 -15.99 10.31
N GLU A 230 -0.42 -16.89 9.99
CA GLU A 230 0.89 -16.57 9.43
C GLU A 230 0.81 -16.67 7.91
N LEU A 231 1.24 -15.61 7.22
CA LEU A 231 1.14 -15.51 5.77
C LEU A 231 2.42 -16.03 5.11
N GLY A 232 2.30 -16.68 3.96
CA GLY A 232 3.38 -16.99 3.05
C GLY A 232 3.67 -15.81 2.11
N ALA A 233 3.84 -16.10 0.82
CA ALA A 233 3.93 -15.06 -0.20
C ALA A 233 2.54 -14.51 -0.55
N TYR A 234 2.44 -13.19 -0.72
CA TYR A 234 1.19 -12.52 -1.10
C TYR A 234 1.50 -11.21 -1.83
N GLU A 235 0.54 -10.74 -2.62
CA GLU A 235 0.64 -9.46 -3.30
C GLU A 235 -0.70 -8.74 -3.31
N PHE A 236 -0.67 -7.42 -3.38
CA PHE A 236 -1.88 -6.63 -3.53
C PHE A 236 -1.61 -5.30 -4.23
N GLU A 237 -2.59 -4.86 -5.01
CA GLU A 237 -2.62 -3.50 -5.53
C GLU A 237 -3.07 -2.56 -4.40
N ALA A 238 -2.22 -1.59 -4.02
CA ALA A 238 -2.47 -0.71 -2.88
C ALA A 238 -3.73 0.15 -3.03
N ILE A 239 -4.27 0.29 -4.25
CA ILE A 239 -5.54 0.98 -4.49
C ILE A 239 -6.77 0.16 -4.06
N LYS A 240 -6.65 -1.16 -4.02
CA LYS A 240 -7.72 -2.06 -3.65
C LYS A 240 -7.87 -2.09 -2.13
N SER A 241 -9.10 -2.30 -1.67
CA SER A 241 -9.39 -2.49 -0.25
C SER A 241 -9.26 -3.94 0.20
N LEU A 242 -9.11 -4.89 -0.74
CA LEU A 242 -9.02 -6.33 -0.53
C LEU A 242 -7.58 -6.80 -0.82
N TYR A 243 -7.05 -7.65 0.04
CA TYR A 243 -5.87 -8.47 -0.27
C TYR A 243 -6.15 -9.94 0.06
N GLU A 244 -5.40 -10.83 -0.60
CA GLU A 244 -5.54 -12.27 -0.49
C GLU A 244 -4.16 -12.93 -0.35
N ALA A 245 -4.08 -14.00 0.43
CA ALA A 245 -2.89 -14.83 0.58
C ALA A 245 -3.31 -16.30 0.45
N LYS A 246 -2.68 -17.05 -0.46
CA LYS A 246 -3.07 -18.44 -0.76
C LYS A 246 -2.33 -19.50 0.06
N ASP A 247 -1.19 -19.13 0.60
CA ASP A 247 -0.37 -19.98 1.46
C ASP A 247 -0.36 -19.35 2.84
N VAL A 248 -1.23 -19.81 3.73
CA VAL A 248 -1.28 -19.32 5.12
C VAL A 248 -1.42 -20.47 6.09
N GLN A 249 -0.97 -20.25 7.32
CA GLN A 249 -1.12 -21.19 8.43
C GLN A 249 -1.94 -20.53 9.53
N MET A 250 -3.14 -21.03 9.76
CA MET A 250 -4.03 -20.54 10.82
C MET A 250 -3.75 -21.26 12.14
N HIS A 251 -3.71 -20.48 13.21
CA HIS A 251 -3.72 -20.94 14.59
C HIS A 251 -5.05 -20.57 15.23
N TYR A 252 -5.78 -21.57 15.74
CA TYR A 252 -7.03 -21.37 16.48
C TYR A 252 -7.21 -22.50 17.51
N PRO A 253 -6.57 -22.40 18.70
CA PRO A 253 -6.49 -23.50 19.67
C PRO A 253 -7.84 -24.05 20.10
N VAL A 254 -8.83 -23.17 20.21
CA VAL A 254 -10.20 -23.54 20.56
C VAL A 254 -10.75 -24.63 19.65
N PHE A 255 -10.46 -24.62 18.34
CA PHE A 255 -10.94 -25.65 17.41
C PHE A 255 -9.90 -26.73 17.15
N PHE A 256 -8.62 -26.36 17.02
CA PHE A 256 -7.60 -27.27 16.50
C PHE A 256 -6.74 -27.94 17.59
N GLY A 257 -6.86 -27.48 18.84
CA GLY A 257 -5.95 -27.84 19.93
C GLY A 257 -4.65 -27.03 19.88
N GLU A 258 -3.90 -27.06 20.99
CA GLU A 258 -2.62 -26.36 21.11
C GLU A 258 -1.59 -26.87 20.08
N GLY A 259 -0.94 -25.94 19.37
CA GLY A 259 0.16 -26.23 18.44
C GLY A 259 -0.25 -26.80 17.07
N ARG A 260 -1.55 -27.03 16.80
CA ARG A 260 -2.01 -27.47 15.48
C ARG A 260 -2.26 -26.27 14.56
N LEU A 261 -1.47 -26.17 13.49
CA LEU A 261 -1.62 -25.18 12.43
C LEU A 261 -2.38 -25.76 11.24
N ILE A 262 -3.34 -25.01 10.71
CA ILE A 262 -4.14 -25.43 9.55
C ILE A 262 -3.76 -24.60 8.33
N LYS A 263 -3.30 -25.28 7.27
CA LYS A 263 -3.01 -24.65 5.98
C LYS A 263 -4.29 -24.23 5.26
N GLY A 264 -4.23 -23.11 4.56
CA GLY A 264 -5.37 -22.61 3.80
C GLY A 264 -5.07 -21.31 3.06
N SER A 265 -6.14 -20.62 2.71
CA SER A 265 -6.11 -19.28 2.13
C SER A 265 -6.74 -18.26 3.08
N PHE A 266 -6.26 -17.03 3.03
CA PHE A 266 -6.75 -15.90 3.80
C PHE A 266 -7.15 -14.75 2.85
N SER A 267 -8.16 -14.00 3.23
CA SER A 267 -8.49 -12.73 2.58
C SER A 267 -8.99 -11.73 3.61
N ASP A 268 -8.64 -10.47 3.41
CA ASP A 268 -9.11 -9.40 4.26
C ASP A 268 -9.37 -8.13 3.46
N LYS A 269 -10.39 -7.39 3.89
CA LYS A 269 -10.96 -6.27 3.16
C LYS A 269 -11.28 -5.13 4.10
N LEU A 270 -10.83 -3.93 3.75
CA LEU A 270 -11.30 -2.70 4.37
C LEU A 270 -12.75 -2.46 3.94
N VAL A 271 -13.65 -2.43 4.92
CA VAL A 271 -15.07 -2.29 4.71
C VAL A 271 -15.52 -0.87 5.10
N ALA A 272 -16.43 -0.27 4.31
CA ALA A 272 -17.10 0.95 4.77
C ALA A 272 -18.26 0.56 5.69
N SER A 273 -18.55 1.35 6.72
CA SER A 273 -19.56 1.13 7.78
C SER A 273 -21.01 0.86 7.32
N ASN A 274 -21.29 0.84 6.01
CA ASN A 274 -22.61 0.56 5.42
C ASN A 274 -22.59 -0.64 4.45
N ASP A 275 -21.50 -1.39 4.38
CA ASP A 275 -21.36 -2.52 3.46
C ASP A 275 -21.94 -3.79 4.11
N ALA A 276 -22.77 -4.53 3.38
CA ALA A 276 -23.39 -5.77 3.86
C ALA A 276 -22.37 -6.86 4.26
N THR A 277 -21.09 -6.68 3.91
CA THR A 277 -19.99 -7.61 4.20
C THR A 277 -19.14 -7.26 5.42
N GLU A 278 -19.45 -6.19 6.16
CA GLU A 278 -18.68 -5.67 7.31
C GLU A 278 -18.34 -6.74 8.37
N GLY A 279 -19.28 -7.64 8.66
CA GLY A 279 -19.05 -8.73 9.62
C GLY A 279 -18.41 -10.01 9.05
N SER A 280 -18.09 -10.04 7.75
CA SER A 280 -17.67 -11.26 7.05
C SER A 280 -16.16 -11.36 6.78
N PHE A 281 -15.40 -10.31 7.06
CA PHE A 281 -13.94 -10.29 6.97
C PHE A 281 -13.33 -10.15 8.38
N PRO A 282 -12.09 -10.62 8.59
CA PRO A 282 -11.27 -11.36 7.64
C PRO A 282 -11.81 -12.78 7.42
N ARG A 283 -11.32 -13.44 6.37
CA ARG A 283 -11.73 -14.80 6.00
C ARG A 283 -10.54 -15.73 5.95
N PHE A 284 -10.73 -16.92 6.50
CA PHE A 284 -9.84 -18.06 6.31
C PHE A 284 -10.64 -19.24 5.75
N GLU A 285 -10.04 -20.00 4.84
CA GLU A 285 -10.57 -21.27 4.33
C GLU A 285 -9.45 -22.31 4.31
N SER A 286 -9.68 -23.47 4.94
CA SER A 286 -8.72 -24.55 4.96
C SER A 286 -8.54 -25.20 3.59
N GLU A 287 -7.29 -25.53 3.26
CA GLU A 287 -6.98 -26.29 2.05
C GLU A 287 -7.47 -27.74 2.19
N ASN A 288 -7.21 -28.35 3.35
CA ASN A 288 -7.74 -29.67 3.66
C ASN A 288 -9.25 -29.58 3.92
N ARG A 289 -10.02 -30.39 3.18
CA ARG A 289 -11.48 -30.48 3.25
C ARG A 289 -11.97 -31.64 4.13
N VAL A 290 -11.06 -32.34 4.80
CA VAL A 290 -11.34 -33.48 5.67
C VAL A 290 -10.53 -33.31 6.96
N LEU A 291 -10.85 -32.25 7.71
CA LEU A 291 -10.29 -31.99 9.03
C LEU A 291 -11.17 -32.63 10.09
N GLU A 292 -10.57 -33.44 10.95
CA GLU A 292 -11.19 -33.89 12.20
C GLU A 292 -11.04 -32.80 13.27
N ILE A 293 -12.17 -32.30 13.76
CA ILE A 293 -12.28 -31.23 14.75
C ILE A 293 -13.22 -31.71 15.86
N ASN A 294 -12.65 -32.00 17.03
CA ASN A 294 -13.38 -32.58 18.17
C ASN A 294 -13.64 -31.57 19.30
N ASN A 295 -13.11 -30.35 19.20
CA ASN A 295 -13.21 -29.33 20.25
C ASN A 295 -14.35 -28.32 20.00
N ILE A 296 -15.48 -28.77 19.44
CA ILE A 296 -16.63 -27.91 19.11
C ILE A 296 -17.67 -27.88 20.24
N GLY A 297 -17.72 -28.94 21.03
CA GLY A 297 -18.60 -29.14 22.17
C GLY A 297 -18.38 -30.55 22.72
N GLU A 298 -18.85 -30.82 23.93
CA GLU A 298 -18.70 -32.15 24.51
C GLU A 298 -19.44 -33.21 23.67
N GLY A 299 -18.74 -34.30 23.33
CA GLY A 299 -19.30 -35.39 22.52
C GLY A 299 -19.51 -35.05 21.04
N ILE A 300 -19.01 -33.91 20.57
CA ILE A 300 -19.19 -33.46 19.18
C ILE A 300 -17.93 -33.70 18.36
N HIS A 301 -18.07 -34.53 17.33
CA HIS A 301 -17.04 -34.86 16.36
C HIS A 301 -17.42 -34.30 15.00
N PHE A 302 -16.61 -33.39 14.45
CA PHE A 302 -16.81 -32.83 13.12
C PHE A 302 -15.72 -33.32 12.16
N VAL A 303 -16.13 -33.64 10.93
CA VAL A 303 -15.23 -33.95 9.81
C VAL A 303 -15.63 -33.11 8.61
N GLY A 304 -14.70 -32.29 8.10
CA GLY A 304 -14.93 -31.46 6.92
C GLY A 304 -13.89 -30.38 6.75
N GLY A 305 -14.06 -29.50 5.78
CA GLY A 305 -13.29 -28.26 5.66
C GLY A 305 -13.70 -27.24 6.71
N PHE A 306 -12.81 -26.30 7.02
CA PHE A 306 -13.00 -25.25 7.99
C PHE A 306 -12.93 -23.87 7.32
N ARG A 307 -13.92 -23.02 7.56
CA ARG A 307 -13.94 -21.61 7.19
C ARG A 307 -14.19 -20.74 8.41
N LEU A 308 -13.50 -19.62 8.52
CA LEU A 308 -13.79 -18.56 9.49
C LEU A 308 -14.05 -17.28 8.71
N ASN A 309 -15.30 -16.79 8.72
CA ASN A 309 -15.66 -15.50 8.11
C ASN A 309 -16.06 -14.52 9.22
N GLY A 310 -15.26 -13.47 9.41
CA GLY A 310 -15.35 -12.64 10.60
C GLY A 310 -15.20 -13.52 11.83
N LYS A 311 -16.25 -13.62 12.65
CA LYS A 311 -16.30 -14.52 13.82
C LYS A 311 -17.04 -15.84 13.60
N THR A 312 -17.67 -16.01 12.44
CA THR A 312 -18.53 -17.16 12.22
C THR A 312 -17.74 -18.30 11.62
N VAL A 313 -17.78 -19.45 12.29
CA VAL A 313 -17.16 -20.68 11.80
C VAL A 313 -18.15 -21.44 10.93
N TYR A 314 -17.65 -21.94 9.81
CA TYR A 314 -18.38 -22.84 8.94
C TYR A 314 -17.58 -24.13 8.73
N GLY A 315 -18.29 -25.25 8.85
CA GLY A 315 -17.83 -26.53 8.38
C GLY A 315 -18.34 -26.75 6.95
N PHE A 316 -17.48 -27.11 6.01
CA PHE A 316 -17.89 -27.27 4.61
C PHE A 316 -17.43 -28.58 3.98
N GLY A 317 -18.22 -29.08 3.04
CA GLY A 317 -17.90 -30.21 2.18
C GLY A 317 -18.29 -29.91 0.73
N ASN A 318 -18.63 -30.95 -0.02
CA ASN A 318 -19.25 -30.85 -1.34
C ASN A 318 -20.26 -31.99 -1.53
N GLN A 319 -20.91 -32.06 -2.70
CA GLN A 319 -21.90 -33.10 -3.00
C GLN A 319 -21.36 -34.52 -2.88
N ASP A 320 -20.10 -34.76 -3.30
CA ASP A 320 -19.50 -36.10 -3.28
C ASP A 320 -18.98 -36.51 -1.89
N ARG A 321 -18.56 -35.53 -1.10
CA ARG A 321 -18.01 -35.65 0.26
C ARG A 321 -18.55 -34.50 1.12
N PRO A 322 -19.77 -34.64 1.67
CA PRO A 322 -20.31 -33.64 2.58
C PRO A 322 -19.48 -33.56 3.85
N ALA A 323 -19.56 -32.43 4.54
CA ALA A 323 -19.09 -32.37 5.91
C ALA A 323 -20.02 -33.24 6.77
N THR A 324 -19.48 -33.83 7.83
CA THR A 324 -20.24 -34.68 8.75
C THR A 324 -20.07 -34.23 10.18
N ILE A 325 -21.12 -34.41 10.97
CA ILE A 325 -21.08 -34.23 12.41
C ILE A 325 -21.64 -35.48 13.09
N LEU A 326 -20.95 -35.92 14.14
CA LEU A 326 -21.41 -36.95 15.05
C LEU A 326 -21.52 -36.31 16.44
N ILE A 327 -22.69 -36.44 17.06
CA ILE A 327 -22.96 -35.96 18.41
C ILE A 327 -23.30 -37.19 19.25
N GLU A 328 -22.52 -37.44 20.29
CA GLU A 328 -22.71 -38.56 21.20
C GLU A 328 -23.06 -38.06 22.60
N ASP A 329 -24.19 -38.53 23.12
CA ASP A 329 -24.57 -38.33 24.52
C ASP A 329 -24.06 -39.53 25.35
N LYS A 330 -23.13 -39.26 26.26
CA LYS A 330 -22.50 -40.29 27.10
C LYS A 330 -23.48 -40.91 28.10
N ASP A 331 -24.52 -40.18 28.51
CA ASP A 331 -25.46 -40.62 29.53
C ASP A 331 -26.56 -41.48 28.93
N THR A 332 -27.12 -41.07 27.80
CA THR A 332 -28.25 -41.75 27.15
C THR A 332 -27.82 -42.78 26.11
N LYS A 333 -26.54 -42.79 25.71
CA LYS A 333 -26.02 -43.53 24.55
C LYS A 333 -26.72 -43.17 23.23
N ALA A 334 -27.51 -42.10 23.21
CA ALA A 334 -28.08 -41.59 21.98
C ALA A 334 -26.96 -40.97 21.15
N SER A 335 -27.05 -41.14 19.83
CA SER A 335 -26.12 -40.52 18.89
C SER A 335 -26.84 -39.95 17.70
N PHE A 336 -26.46 -38.75 17.30
CA PHE A 336 -26.91 -38.13 16.06
C PHE A 336 -25.75 -38.08 15.07
N PHE A 337 -25.97 -38.59 13.87
CA PHE A 337 -25.09 -38.40 12.72
C PHE A 337 -25.79 -37.50 11.70
N GLY A 338 -25.10 -36.46 11.23
CA GLY A 338 -25.62 -35.56 10.20
C GLY A 338 -24.57 -35.28 9.12
N ALA A 339 -25.00 -35.26 7.86
CA ALA A 339 -24.18 -34.89 6.71
C ALA A 339 -24.79 -33.68 5.98
N SER A 340 -23.96 -32.70 5.62
CA SER A 340 -24.38 -31.51 4.85
C SER A 340 -23.19 -30.88 4.11
N GLU A 341 -23.45 -30.18 3.01
CA GLU A 341 -22.43 -29.39 2.32
C GLU A 341 -21.93 -28.21 3.17
N LEU A 342 -22.76 -27.69 4.09
CA LEU A 342 -22.43 -26.54 4.92
C LEU A 342 -23.09 -26.60 6.30
N PHE A 343 -22.27 -26.55 7.32
CA PHE A 343 -22.66 -26.28 8.70
C PHE A 343 -22.19 -24.89 9.12
N THR A 344 -23.04 -24.16 9.82
CA THR A 344 -22.68 -22.99 10.62
C THR A 344 -22.48 -23.45 12.06
N ILE A 345 -21.33 -23.12 12.64
CA ILE A 345 -20.91 -23.64 13.95
C ILE A 345 -20.68 -22.47 14.89
N ARG A 346 -21.49 -22.40 15.95
CA ARG A 346 -21.27 -21.57 17.14
C ARG A 346 -20.97 -22.52 18.29
N ARG A 347 -19.71 -22.54 18.73
CA ARG A 347 -19.24 -23.40 19.83
C ARG A 347 -20.16 -23.28 21.04
N GLU A 348 -20.52 -24.43 21.62
CA GLU A 348 -21.35 -24.56 22.85
C GLU A 348 -22.74 -23.90 22.80
N ASP A 349 -23.17 -23.41 21.64
CA ASP A 349 -24.45 -22.69 21.46
C ASP A 349 -25.31 -23.35 20.38
N LEU A 350 -24.82 -23.41 19.14
CA LEU A 350 -25.63 -23.80 17.99
C LEU A 350 -24.78 -24.44 16.88
N ILE A 351 -25.24 -25.58 16.39
CA ILE A 351 -24.85 -26.09 15.07
C ILE A 351 -26.08 -26.08 14.18
N ALA A 352 -26.00 -25.39 13.05
CA ALA A 352 -27.07 -25.32 12.07
C ALA A 352 -26.55 -25.76 10.71
N GLY A 353 -27.31 -26.59 9.99
CA GLY A 353 -27.01 -27.00 8.62
C GLY A 353 -28.24 -26.89 7.75
N GLN A 354 -28.05 -26.70 6.44
CA GLN A 354 -29.13 -26.72 5.46
C GLN A 354 -29.10 -28.04 4.69
N GLY A 355 -30.26 -28.67 4.48
CA GLY A 355 -30.35 -29.94 3.76
C GLY A 355 -29.61 -31.09 4.45
N VAL A 356 -29.64 -31.13 5.79
CA VAL A 356 -28.92 -32.15 6.57
C VAL A 356 -29.56 -33.52 6.36
N GLU A 357 -28.79 -34.47 5.83
CA GLU A 357 -29.13 -35.89 5.86
C GLU A 357 -28.73 -36.46 7.22
N GLY A 358 -29.72 -36.80 8.05
CA GLY A 358 -29.51 -37.15 9.45
C GLY A 358 -30.01 -38.54 9.82
N VAL A 359 -29.27 -39.21 10.70
CA VAL A 359 -29.68 -40.46 11.36
C VAL A 359 -29.57 -40.27 12.86
N LEU A 360 -30.65 -40.60 13.58
CA LEU A 360 -30.71 -40.56 15.03
C LEU A 360 -30.79 -42.00 15.56
N HIS A 361 -29.84 -42.36 16.42
CA HIS A 361 -29.83 -43.62 17.13
C HIS A 361 -30.19 -43.39 18.60
N PHE A 362 -31.10 -44.21 19.10
CA PHE A 362 -31.42 -44.29 20.53
C PHE A 362 -30.78 -45.56 21.08
N GLY A 363 -30.07 -45.41 22.21
CA GLY A 363 -29.41 -46.51 22.91
C GLY A 363 -30.31 -47.34 23.80
#